data_AF-A0A7C9JU38-F1
#
_entry.id   AF-A0A7C9JU38-F1
#
_cell.length_a   1.000
_cell.length_b   1.000
_cell.length_c   1.000
_cell.angle_alpha   90.00
_cell.angle_beta   90.00
_cell.angle_gamma   90.00
#
_symmetry.space_group_name_H-M   'P 1'
#
loop_
_entity.id
_entity.type
_entity.pdbx_description
1 polymer ?
#
loop_
_entity_poly.entity_id
_entity_poly.type
_entity_poly.pdbx_seq_one_letter_code
_entity_poly.pdbx_strand_id
1 'polypeptide(L)'
;MSHEVEADRVMRSMGKLCLEHDPDVFRSVLDRIGDKWSLILIGLLDTGSMRFTELLHTTPGISRRMLTLTLRNLERDGIVKRTIYPEIPPRVEYEVTPFGHTLTAPVIGLAQWAADNQNTIVANRRAFDAAAGHLDDEPE
;
A
#
# COMPACT_ATOMS: atom_id res chain seq x y z
N MET A 1 2.61 35.38 -6.87
CA MET A 1 2.38 33.97 -7.25
C MET A 1 3.50 33.01 -6.85
N SER A 2 4.74 33.46 -6.63
CA SER A 2 5.85 32.55 -6.25
C SER A 2 6.06 32.34 -4.74
N HIS A 3 5.45 33.15 -3.87
CA HIS A 3 5.59 33.03 -2.41
C HIS A 3 4.61 32.02 -1.76
N GLU A 4 3.55 31.64 -2.47
CA GLU A 4 2.52 30.72 -1.99
C GLU A 4 2.97 29.25 -2.16
N VAL A 5 3.79 28.97 -3.18
CA VAL A 5 4.33 27.63 -3.50
C VAL A 5 5.38 27.17 -2.48
N GLU A 6 6.14 28.10 -1.88
CA GLU A 6 7.19 27.75 -0.90
C GLU A 6 6.59 27.40 0.48
N ALA A 7 5.52 28.10 0.88
CA ALA A 7 4.76 27.76 2.10
C ALA A 7 4.11 26.36 1.99
N ASP A 8 3.63 26.02 0.79
CA ASP A 8 3.05 24.73 0.44
C ASP A 8 4.09 23.59 0.42
N ARG A 9 5.38 23.92 0.28
CA ARG A 9 6.51 22.98 0.32
C ARG A 9 6.97 22.71 1.75
N VAL A 10 6.96 23.73 2.60
CA VAL A 10 7.30 23.64 4.04
C VAL A 10 6.19 22.94 4.84
N MET A 11 4.94 22.99 4.39
CA MET A 11 3.83 22.21 4.95
C MET A 11 3.94 20.70 4.69
N ARG A 12 4.84 20.27 3.78
CA ARG A 12 5.06 18.89 3.32
C ARG A 12 6.43 18.32 3.73
N SER A 13 6.89 18.60 4.96
CA SER A 13 8.01 17.84 5.52
C SER A 13 7.48 16.62 6.29
N MET A 14 7.94 15.41 5.93
CA MET A 14 7.66 14.19 6.70
C MET A 14 8.03 14.38 8.17
N GLY A 15 9.08 15.15 8.46
CA GLY A 15 9.49 15.49 9.81
C GLY A 15 8.43 16.27 10.60
N LYS A 16 7.66 17.14 9.94
CA LYS A 16 6.58 17.91 10.57
C LYS A 16 5.35 17.03 10.84
N LEU A 17 4.95 16.23 9.86
CA LEU A 17 3.83 15.29 9.99
C LEU A 17 4.05 14.28 11.13
N CYS A 18 5.26 13.76 11.25
CA CYS A 18 5.63 12.83 12.34
C CYS A 18 5.58 13.46 13.74
N LEU A 19 5.76 14.78 13.87
CA LEU A 19 5.82 15.49 15.17
C LEU A 19 4.45 16.02 15.62
N GLU A 20 3.54 16.26 14.67
CA GLU A 20 2.19 16.81 14.94
C GLU A 20 1.17 15.74 15.36
N HIS A 21 1.49 14.45 15.17
CA HIS A 21 0.61 13.33 15.46
C HIS A 21 1.19 12.47 16.58
N ASP A 22 0.35 11.63 17.21
CA ASP A 22 0.85 10.54 18.04
C ASP A 22 1.79 9.68 17.16
N PRO A 23 3.09 9.61 17.50
CA PRO A 23 4.09 9.05 16.61
C PRO A 23 3.94 7.53 16.45
N ASP A 24 3.36 6.83 17.43
CA ASP A 24 3.16 5.39 17.37
C ASP A 24 1.92 5.05 16.53
N VAL A 25 0.84 5.84 16.68
CA VAL A 25 -0.34 5.72 15.81
C VAL A 25 0.01 6.08 14.37
N PHE A 26 0.72 7.18 14.14
CA PHE A 26 1.11 7.62 12.79
C PHE A 26 1.97 6.58 12.08
N ARG A 27 2.99 6.04 12.74
CA ARG A 27 3.82 4.95 12.20
C ARG A 27 3.01 3.70 11.94
N SER A 28 2.14 3.29 12.87
CA SER A 28 1.29 2.10 12.69
C SER A 28 0.37 2.22 11.46
N VAL A 29 -0.17 3.41 11.21
CA VAL A 29 -0.98 3.69 10.01
C VAL A 29 -0.12 3.66 8.75
N LEU A 30 1.08 4.23 8.77
CA LEU A 30 2.01 4.17 7.63
C LEU A 30 2.49 2.75 7.35
N ASP A 31 2.81 1.96 8.37
CA ASP A 31 3.21 0.56 8.23
C ASP A 31 2.10 -0.27 7.60
N ARG A 32 0.84 0.03 7.95
CA ARG A 32 -0.35 -0.61 7.38
C ARG A 32 -0.55 -0.22 5.93
N ILE A 33 -0.70 1.07 5.65
CA ILE A 33 -1.02 1.56 4.30
C ILE A 33 0.16 1.33 3.37
N GLY A 34 1.40 1.38 3.88
CA GLY A 34 2.62 1.14 3.13
C GLY A 34 2.93 -0.34 2.91
N ASP A 35 2.19 -1.28 3.50
CA ASP A 35 2.40 -2.69 3.22
C ASP A 35 1.93 -3.04 1.79
N LYS A 36 2.73 -3.88 1.11
CA LYS A 36 2.51 -4.28 -0.28
C LYS A 36 1.06 -4.73 -0.55
N TRP A 37 0.49 -5.51 0.34
CA TRP A 37 -0.82 -6.13 0.11
C TRP A 37 -1.94 -5.14 0.34
N SER A 38 -1.85 -4.27 1.35
CA SER A 38 -2.83 -3.20 1.58
C SER A 38 -2.98 -2.30 0.35
N LEU A 39 -1.85 -1.85 -0.25
CA LEU A 39 -1.88 -1.04 -1.47
C LEU A 39 -2.58 -1.75 -2.63
N ILE A 40 -2.26 -3.03 -2.86
CA ILE A 40 -2.87 -3.81 -3.95
C ILE A 40 -4.37 -4.00 -3.72
N LEU A 41 -4.79 -4.37 -2.49
CA LEU A 41 -6.20 -4.62 -2.21
C LEU A 41 -7.04 -3.34 -2.27
N ILE A 42 -6.52 -2.21 -1.79
CA ILE A 42 -7.21 -0.92 -1.92
C ILE A 42 -7.40 -0.57 -3.40
N GLY A 43 -6.34 -0.69 -4.21
CA GLY A 43 -6.42 -0.42 -5.65
C GLY A 43 -7.39 -1.34 -6.41
N LEU A 44 -7.44 -2.63 -6.05
CA LEU A 44 -8.40 -3.58 -6.66
C LEU A 44 -9.86 -3.24 -6.30
N LEU A 45 -10.11 -3.01 -5.01
CA LEU A 45 -11.44 -2.73 -4.49
C LEU A 45 -11.97 -1.33 -4.84
N ASP A 46 -11.11 -0.42 -5.30
CA ASP A 46 -11.54 0.88 -5.84
C ASP A 46 -12.42 0.74 -7.09
N THR A 47 -12.30 -0.39 -7.81
CA THR A 47 -13.12 -0.68 -9.01
C THR A 47 -14.49 -1.27 -8.68
N GLY A 48 -14.74 -1.63 -7.41
CA GLY A 48 -16.00 -2.18 -6.95
C GLY A 48 -15.84 -3.26 -5.88
N SER A 49 -16.98 -3.76 -5.39
CA SER A 49 -17.01 -4.82 -4.39
C SER A 49 -16.55 -6.16 -4.95
N MET A 50 -15.72 -6.90 -4.20
CA MET A 50 -15.21 -8.21 -4.62
C MET A 50 -15.35 -9.28 -3.53
N ARG A 51 -15.48 -10.55 -3.94
CA ARG A 51 -15.47 -11.71 -3.04
C ARG A 51 -14.03 -12.10 -2.67
N PHE A 52 -13.88 -12.81 -1.56
CA PHE A 52 -12.56 -13.30 -1.10
C PHE A 52 -11.80 -14.10 -2.18
N THR A 53 -12.49 -14.98 -2.89
CA THR A 53 -11.88 -15.83 -3.92
C THR A 53 -11.44 -15.04 -5.14
N GLU A 54 -12.17 -13.99 -5.49
CA GLU A 54 -11.80 -13.08 -6.58
C GLU A 54 -10.54 -12.32 -6.20
N LEU A 55 -10.52 -11.71 -5.00
CA LEU A 55 -9.33 -11.01 -4.46
C LEU A 55 -8.11 -11.92 -4.40
N LEU A 56 -8.28 -13.18 -3.97
CA LEU A 56 -7.20 -14.16 -3.92
C LEU A 56 -6.66 -14.48 -5.33
N HIS A 57 -7.54 -14.55 -6.33
CA HIS A 57 -7.16 -14.86 -7.70
C HIS A 57 -6.49 -13.67 -8.41
N THR A 58 -7.01 -12.46 -8.19
CA THR A 58 -6.49 -11.23 -8.80
C THR A 58 -5.25 -10.67 -8.09
N THR A 59 -4.82 -11.31 -6.99
CA THR A 59 -3.61 -10.92 -6.23
C THR A 59 -2.57 -12.06 -6.24
N PRO A 60 -1.81 -12.25 -7.35
CA PRO A 60 -0.83 -13.32 -7.41
C PRO A 60 0.22 -13.25 -6.28
N GLY A 61 0.47 -14.39 -5.66
CA GLY A 61 1.49 -14.54 -4.60
C GLY A 61 1.03 -14.19 -3.19
N ILE A 62 -0.20 -13.66 -2.99
CA ILE A 62 -0.74 -13.53 -1.64
C ILE A 62 -1.20 -14.89 -1.13
N SER A 63 -0.84 -15.25 0.09
CA SER A 63 -1.40 -16.44 0.73
C SER A 63 -2.81 -16.14 1.26
N ARG A 64 -3.67 -17.16 1.37
CA ARG A 64 -4.99 -17.02 1.99
C ARG A 64 -4.91 -16.41 3.40
N ARG A 65 -3.94 -16.87 4.20
CA ARG A 65 -3.70 -16.36 5.56
C ARG A 65 -3.38 -14.87 5.54
N MET A 66 -2.51 -14.44 4.62
CA MET A 66 -2.14 -13.04 4.49
C MET A 66 -3.33 -12.20 4.01
N LEU A 67 -4.09 -12.65 3.01
CA LEU A 67 -5.29 -11.96 2.54
C LEU A 67 -6.31 -11.75 3.67
N THR A 68 -6.58 -12.79 4.47
CA THR A 68 -7.46 -12.65 5.64
C THR A 68 -6.94 -11.64 6.64
N LEU A 69 -5.63 -11.66 6.94
CA LEU A 69 -5.02 -10.72 7.86
C LEU A 69 -5.13 -9.28 7.36
N THR A 70 -4.77 -9.04 6.09
CA THR A 70 -4.83 -7.71 5.47
C THR A 70 -6.25 -7.18 5.43
N LEU A 71 -7.24 -7.97 4.97
CA LEU A 71 -8.64 -7.55 4.93
C LEU A 71 -9.18 -7.21 6.33
N ARG A 72 -8.87 -8.04 7.34
CA ARG A 72 -9.29 -7.76 8.73
C ARG A 72 -8.68 -6.46 9.26
N ASN A 73 -7.43 -6.19 8.91
CA ASN A 73 -6.75 -4.98 9.32
C ASN A 73 -7.34 -3.76 8.59
N LEU A 74 -7.57 -3.82 7.29
CA LEU A 74 -8.23 -2.74 6.55
C LEU A 74 -9.66 -2.50 7.04
N GLU A 75 -10.38 -3.55 7.43
CA GLU A 75 -11.71 -3.45 8.06
C GLU A 75 -11.64 -2.77 9.42
N ARG A 76 -10.67 -3.15 10.26
CA ARG A 76 -10.44 -2.54 11.58
C ARG A 76 -10.16 -1.04 11.48
N ASP A 77 -9.47 -0.59 10.44
CA ASP A 77 -9.18 0.83 10.21
C ASP A 77 -10.32 1.57 9.51
N GLY A 78 -11.41 0.87 9.16
CA GLY A 78 -12.54 1.44 8.44
C GLY A 78 -12.26 1.77 6.97
N ILE A 79 -11.16 1.26 6.40
CA ILE A 79 -10.80 1.46 4.98
C ILE A 79 -11.64 0.54 4.08
N VAL A 80 -11.89 -0.69 4.54
CA VAL A 80 -12.70 -1.68 3.84
C VAL A 80 -13.91 -2.06 4.69
N LYS A 81 -15.05 -2.31 4.05
CA LYS A 81 -16.24 -2.87 4.69
C LYS A 81 -16.47 -4.29 4.18
N ARG A 82 -16.80 -5.19 5.11
CA ARG A 82 -17.16 -6.57 4.84
C ARG A 82 -18.68 -6.73 4.95
N THR A 83 -19.34 -7.11 3.86
CA THR A 83 -20.79 -7.33 3.82
C THR A 83 -21.10 -8.81 3.63
N ILE A 84 -21.93 -9.38 4.51
CA ILE A 84 -22.45 -10.74 4.38
C ILE A 84 -23.84 -10.67 3.75
N TYR A 85 -24.06 -11.42 2.67
CA TYR A 85 -25.37 -11.54 2.05
C TYR A 85 -25.98 -12.90 2.41
N PRO A 86 -27.13 -12.91 3.10
CA PRO A 86 -27.80 -14.13 3.55
C PRO A 86 -28.63 -14.76 2.42
N GLU A 87 -27.96 -15.12 1.32
CA GLU A 87 -28.54 -15.88 0.21
C GLU A 87 -28.04 -17.35 0.24
N ILE A 88 -28.53 -18.20 -0.67
CA ILE A 88 -28.07 -19.60 -0.78
C ILE A 88 -27.34 -19.76 -2.12
N PRO A 89 -26.02 -20.07 -2.12
CA PRO A 89 -25.12 -20.15 -0.97
C PRO A 89 -24.77 -18.74 -0.41
N PRO A 90 -24.46 -18.60 0.90
CA PRO A 90 -24.08 -17.32 1.47
C PRO A 90 -22.83 -16.75 0.78
N ARG A 91 -22.85 -15.44 0.47
CA ARG A 91 -21.66 -14.74 -0.05
C ARG A 91 -21.18 -13.66 0.90
N VAL A 92 -19.89 -13.37 0.77
CA VAL A 92 -19.22 -12.28 1.49
C VAL A 92 -18.50 -11.44 0.46
N GLU A 93 -18.73 -10.13 0.50
CA GLU A 93 -18.03 -9.17 -0.35
C GLU A 93 -17.32 -8.13 0.50
N TYR A 94 -16.27 -7.58 -0.08
CA TYR A 94 -15.46 -6.51 0.48
C TYR A 94 -15.56 -5.32 -0.45
N GLU A 95 -15.70 -4.13 0.10
CA GLU A 95 -15.76 -2.86 -0.64
C GLU A 95 -14.92 -1.81 0.08
N VAL A 96 -14.30 -0.89 -0.65
CA VAL A 96 -13.66 0.29 -0.05
C VAL A 96 -14.77 1.19 0.51
N THR A 97 -14.56 1.74 1.70
CA THR A 97 -15.52 2.66 2.33
C THR A 97 -15.35 4.07 1.76
N PRO A 98 -16.30 5.00 1.99
CA PRO A 98 -16.12 6.41 1.65
C PRO A 98 -14.84 7.01 2.26
N PHE A 99 -14.46 6.59 3.47
CA PHE A 99 -13.19 6.97 4.09
C PHE A 99 -11.99 6.32 3.38
N GLY A 100 -12.06 5.03 3.06
CA GLY A 100 -10.99 4.35 2.33
C GLY A 100 -10.71 4.95 0.94
N HIS A 101 -11.73 5.47 0.24
CA HIS A 101 -11.54 6.13 -1.05
C HIS A 101 -10.70 7.40 -0.95
N THR A 102 -10.60 8.06 0.22
CA THR A 102 -9.68 9.20 0.39
C THR A 102 -8.21 8.76 0.31
N LEU A 103 -7.91 7.46 0.47
CA LEU A 103 -6.58 6.89 0.30
C LEU A 103 -6.30 6.41 -1.12
N THR A 104 -7.31 6.24 -1.97
CA THR A 104 -7.14 5.74 -3.34
C THR A 104 -6.13 6.58 -4.14
N ALA A 105 -6.28 7.91 -4.15
CA ALA A 105 -5.42 8.77 -4.95
C ALA A 105 -3.93 8.67 -4.56
N PRO A 106 -3.55 8.75 -3.26
CA PRO A 106 -2.19 8.44 -2.82
C PRO A 106 -1.69 7.06 -3.24
N VAL A 107 -2.52 6.02 -3.08
CA VAL A 107 -2.15 4.63 -3.40
C VAL A 107 -1.88 4.46 -4.90
N ILE A 108 -2.76 4.97 -5.76
CA ILE A 108 -2.60 4.92 -7.22
C ILE A 108 -1.37 5.72 -7.64
N GLY A 109 -1.13 6.90 -7.05
CA GLY A 109 0.06 7.70 -7.33
C GLY A 109 1.36 6.95 -7.02
N LEU A 110 1.42 6.26 -5.88
CA LEU A 110 2.58 5.43 -5.51
C LEU A 110 2.75 4.23 -6.45
N ALA A 111 1.64 3.57 -6.81
CA ALA A 111 1.65 2.44 -7.73
C ALA A 111 2.14 2.86 -9.13
N GLN A 112 1.67 4.00 -9.65
CA GLN A 112 2.10 4.54 -10.92
C GLN A 112 3.58 4.90 -10.92
N TRP A 113 4.06 5.57 -9.86
CA TRP A 113 5.48 5.87 -9.72
C TRP A 113 6.33 4.60 -9.73
N ALA A 114 5.90 3.55 -9.02
CA ALA A 114 6.62 2.27 -9.01
C ALA A 114 6.64 1.63 -10.40
N ALA A 115 5.52 1.66 -11.14
CA ALA A 115 5.44 1.12 -12.50
C ALA A 115 6.35 1.87 -13.48
N ASP A 116 6.42 3.20 -13.38
CA ASP A 116 7.25 4.05 -14.24
C ASP A 116 8.74 3.88 -13.96
N ASN A 117 9.12 3.58 -12.71
CA ASN A 117 10.52 3.55 -12.26
C ASN A 117 11.08 2.14 -12.05
N GLN A 118 10.30 1.08 -12.29
CA GLN A 118 10.71 -0.30 -12.02
C GLN A 118 12.04 -0.69 -12.69
N ASN A 119 12.27 -0.27 -13.93
CA ASN A 119 13.49 -0.59 -14.67
C ASN A 119 14.72 0.06 -14.04
N THR A 120 14.60 1.33 -13.64
CA THR A 120 15.65 2.06 -12.92
C THR A 120 15.96 1.41 -11.59
N ILE A 121 14.94 1.01 -10.82
CA ILE A 121 15.12 0.30 -9.55
C ILE A 121 15.86 -1.03 -9.75
N VAL A 122 15.46 -1.82 -10.75
CA VAL A 122 16.11 -3.10 -11.06
C VAL A 122 17.57 -2.90 -11.48
N ALA A 123 17.85 -1.88 -12.31
CA ALA A 123 19.22 -1.55 -12.71
C ALA A 123 20.09 -1.17 -11.50
N ASN A 124 19.57 -0.32 -10.60
CA ASN A 124 20.27 0.09 -9.38
C ASN A 124 20.54 -1.10 -8.45
N ARG A 125 19.58 -2.02 -8.27
CA ARG A 125 19.78 -3.24 -7.48
C ARG A 125 20.91 -4.10 -8.05
N ARG A 126 20.89 -4.36 -9.36
CA ARG A 126 21.94 -5.14 -10.04
C ARG A 126 23.32 -4.50 -9.88
N ALA A 127 23.42 -3.18 -10.02
CA ALA A 127 24.69 -2.46 -9.85
C ALA A 127 25.21 -2.56 -8.41
N PHE A 128 24.33 -2.46 -7.41
CA PHE A 128 24.69 -2.63 -6.00
C PHE A 128 25.15 -4.07 -5.70
N ASP A 129 24.39 -5.07 -6.14
CA ASP A 129 24.72 -6.49 -5.91
C ASP A 129 26.06 -6.87 -6.57
N ALA A 130 26.35 -6.33 -7.77
CA ALA A 130 27.62 -6.52 -8.45
C ALA A 130 28.80 -5.85 -7.72
N ALA A 131 28.59 -4.69 -7.10
CA ALA A 131 29.61 -4.02 -6.29
C ALA A 131 29.84 -4.74 -4.95
N ALA A 132 28.78 -5.25 -4.33
CA ALA A 132 28.84 -6.00 -3.07
C ALA A 132 29.52 -7.36 -3.25
N GLY A 133 29.22 -8.08 -4.33
CA GLY A 133 29.89 -9.34 -4.68
C GLY A 133 31.38 -9.19 -5.03
N HIS A 134 31.88 -7.96 -5.26
CA HIS A 134 33.29 -7.70 -5.51
C HIS A 134 34.11 -7.49 -4.23
N LEU A 135 33.47 -7.28 -3.07
CA LEU A 135 34.14 -7.08 -1.78
C LEU A 135 34.55 -8.40 -1.10
N ASP A 136 34.03 -9.54 -1.56
CA ASP A 136 34.33 -10.88 -1.02
C ASP A 136 35.46 -11.60 -1.78
N ASP A 137 35.99 -11.00 -2.88
CA ASP A 137 37.02 -11.56 -3.77
C ASP A 137 38.39 -10.82 -3.64
N GLU A 138 38.88 -10.58 -2.42
CA GLU A 138 40.29 -10.18 -2.22
C GLU A 138 41.20 -11.44 -2.24
N PRO A 139 42.19 -11.54 -3.14
CA PRO A 139 43.10 -12.68 -3.15
C PRO A 139 44.14 -12.54 -2.03
N GLU A 140 44.27 -13.58 -1.21
CA GLU A 140 45.34 -13.79 -0.21
C GLU A 140 46.70 -14.07 -0.88
#